data_AF-A0A6P4B8J1-F1
#
_entry.id   AF-A0A6P4B8J1-F1
#
_cell.length_a   1.000
_cell.length_b   1.000
_cell.length_c   1.000
_cell.angle_alpha   90.00
_cell.angle_beta   90.00
_cell.angle_gamma   90.00
#
_symmetry.space_group_name_H-M   'P 1'
#
loop_
_entity.id
_entity.type
_entity.pdbx_description
1 polymer ?
#
loop_
_entity_poly.entity_id
_entity_poly.type
_entity_poly.pdbx_seq_one_letter_code
_entity_poly.pdbx_strand_id
1 'polypeptide(L)'
;MQIVHDELVKLMGGEVSELVFAKSGPTVILLAGLQGVGKTTVCAKLALYLKKQGKSCMLVAGDVYRPAAIDQLVILGEQVKVPVYAAGTDIKPAEIAKQGLEEAKKKNIDVVIVDTAGRLQVILVYL
;
A
#
# COMPACT_ATOMS: atom_id res chain seq x y z
N MET A 1 -30.87 -21.57 1.05
CA MET A 1 -29.97 -20.37 1.02
C MET A 1 -28.85 -20.47 2.04
N GLN A 2 -29.13 -20.84 3.30
CA GLN A 2 -28.12 -20.93 4.36
C GLN A 2 -26.96 -21.88 4.03
N ILE A 3 -27.23 -23.07 3.50
CA ILE A 3 -26.17 -24.05 3.11
C ILE A 3 -25.22 -23.48 2.04
N VAL A 4 -25.74 -22.69 1.08
CA VAL A 4 -24.90 -22.08 0.03
C VAL A 4 -24.04 -20.95 0.61
N HIS A 5 -24.61 -20.15 1.51
CA HIS A 5 -23.88 -19.10 2.22
C HIS A 5 -22.73 -19.70 3.05
N ASP A 6 -23.02 -20.74 3.82
CA ASP A 6 -22.05 -21.34 4.73
C ASP A 6 -20.89 -22.01 3.98
N GLU A 7 -21.18 -22.63 2.82
CA GLU A 7 -20.14 -23.21 1.97
C GLU A 7 -19.28 -22.12 1.31
N LEU A 8 -19.86 -20.98 0.92
CA LEU A 8 -19.11 -19.82 0.41
C LEU A 8 -18.21 -19.21 1.49
N VAL A 9 -18.71 -19.05 2.73
CA VAL A 9 -17.92 -18.56 3.86
C VAL A 9 -16.74 -19.47 4.14
N LYS A 10 -16.98 -20.79 4.13
CA LYS A 10 -15.93 -21.79 4.33
C LYS A 10 -14.89 -21.76 3.22
N LEU A 11 -15.31 -21.60 1.96
CA LEU A 11 -14.42 -21.51 0.80
C LEU A 11 -13.58 -20.22 0.81
N MET A 12 -14.12 -19.11 1.33
CA MET A 12 -13.42 -17.82 1.42
C MET A 12 -12.44 -17.71 2.60
N GLY A 13 -12.33 -18.74 3.44
CA GLY A 13 -11.29 -18.83 4.48
C GLY A 13 -11.77 -18.81 5.92
N GLY A 14 -13.07 -18.64 6.18
CA GLY A 14 -13.75 -18.90 7.46
C GLY A 14 -13.33 -18.09 8.70
N GLU A 15 -12.11 -17.55 8.74
CA GLU A 15 -11.50 -16.89 9.89
C GLU A 15 -10.94 -15.52 9.49
N VAL A 16 -11.25 -14.51 10.31
CA VAL A 16 -10.71 -13.16 10.15
C VAL A 16 -9.34 -13.11 10.83
N SER A 17 -8.29 -12.86 10.06
CA SER A 17 -6.96 -12.56 10.61
C SER A 17 -6.76 -11.05 10.70
N GLU A 18 -6.32 -10.59 11.86
CA GLU A 18 -5.94 -9.19 12.04
C GLU A 18 -4.55 -8.89 11.44
N LEU A 19 -4.32 -7.62 11.11
CA LEU A 19 -3.01 -7.13 10.67
C LEU A 19 -2.00 -7.21 11.81
N VAL A 20 -0.92 -7.96 11.61
CA VAL A 20 0.20 -8.04 12.55
C VAL A 20 1.13 -6.85 12.33
N PHE A 21 1.28 -6.02 13.35
CA PHE A 21 2.19 -4.88 13.33
C PHE A 21 3.61 -5.26 13.76
N ALA A 22 4.60 -4.54 13.23
CA ALA A 22 5.99 -4.70 13.62
C ALA A 22 6.19 -4.39 15.11
N LYS A 23 7.04 -5.18 15.79
CA LYS A 23 7.36 -4.99 17.22
C LYS A 23 8.17 -3.71 17.47
N SER A 24 8.90 -3.22 16.47
CA SER A 24 9.75 -2.04 16.56
C SER A 24 9.84 -1.35 15.19
N GLY A 25 9.78 -0.02 15.20
CA GLY A 25 9.83 0.79 13.98
C GLY A 25 8.54 0.71 13.15
N PRO A 26 8.54 1.31 11.95
CA PRO A 26 7.36 1.34 11.09
C PRO A 26 7.01 -0.06 10.55
N THR A 27 5.72 -0.39 10.55
CA THR A 27 5.20 -1.55 9.81
C THR A 27 5.15 -1.20 8.33
N VAL A 28 5.77 -2.03 7.48
CA VAL A 28 5.79 -1.80 6.02
C VAL A 28 4.78 -2.73 5.34
N ILE A 29 3.87 -2.13 4.57
CA ILE A 29 2.85 -2.84 3.79
C ILE A 29 3.09 -2.52 2.31
N LEU A 30 3.29 -3.55 1.50
CA LEU A 30 3.46 -3.43 0.05
C LEU A 30 2.18 -3.85 -0.66
N LEU A 31 1.59 -2.98 -1.48
CA LEU A 31 0.49 -3.40 -2.35
C LEU A 31 1.04 -3.86 -3.70
N ALA A 32 1.00 -5.18 -3.91
CA ALA A 32 1.33 -5.82 -5.18
C ALA A 32 0.07 -6.40 -5.84
N GLY A 33 0.08 -6.50 -7.18
CA GLY A 33 -1.06 -7.02 -7.94
C GLY A 33 -1.09 -6.53 -9.38
N LEU A 34 -2.01 -7.09 -10.15
CA LEU A 34 -2.16 -6.82 -11.58
C LEU A 34 -2.37 -5.32 -11.90
N GLN A 35 -2.12 -4.94 -13.15
CA GLN A 35 -2.49 -3.60 -13.61
C GLN A 35 -4.01 -3.40 -13.52
N GLY A 36 -4.45 -2.21 -13.13
CA GLY A 36 -5.87 -1.85 -13.09
C GLY A 36 -6.69 -2.37 -11.90
N VAL A 37 -6.14 -3.21 -11.01
CA VAL A 37 -6.91 -3.78 -9.86
C VAL A 37 -7.15 -2.79 -8.70
N GLY A 38 -6.79 -1.52 -8.86
CA GLY A 38 -7.09 -0.48 -7.87
C GLY A 38 -6.10 -0.33 -6.71
N LYS A 39 -4.85 -0.81 -6.83
CA LYS A 39 -3.82 -0.71 -5.78
C LYS A 39 -3.66 0.68 -5.18
N THR A 40 -3.47 1.71 -6.01
CA THR A 40 -3.34 3.11 -5.57
C THR A 40 -4.53 3.57 -4.73
N THR A 41 -5.75 3.22 -5.13
CA THR A 41 -6.98 3.52 -4.37
C THR A 41 -7.03 2.74 -3.06
N VAL A 42 -6.62 1.47 -3.07
CA VAL A 42 -6.55 0.64 -1.86
C VAL A 42 -5.50 1.18 -0.88
N CYS A 43 -4.34 1.69 -1.35
CA CYS A 43 -3.34 2.34 -0.51
C CYS A 43 -3.96 3.47 0.32
N ALA A 44 -4.67 4.39 -0.34
CA ALA A 44 -5.30 5.52 0.32
C ALA A 44 -6.42 5.09 1.29
N LYS A 45 -7.23 4.10 0.90
CA LYS A 45 -8.29 3.54 1.75
C LYS A 45 -7.71 2.86 2.99
N LEU A 46 -6.65 2.06 2.82
CA LEU A 46 -5.97 1.37 3.91
C LEU A 46 -5.33 2.38 4.87
N ALA A 47 -4.66 3.41 4.35
CA ALA A 47 -4.08 4.48 5.16
C ALA A 47 -5.15 5.20 5.98
N LEU A 48 -6.30 5.53 5.38
CA LEU A 48 -7.43 6.14 6.07
C LEU A 48 -7.99 5.22 7.17
N TYR A 49 -8.12 3.94 6.88
CA TYR A 49 -8.60 2.95 7.84
C TYR A 49 -7.67 2.83 9.06
N LEU A 50 -6.36 2.68 8.83
CA LEU A 50 -5.36 2.58 9.90
C LEU A 50 -5.24 3.90 10.69
N LYS A 51 -5.37 5.04 10.02
CA LYS A 51 -5.44 6.35 10.66
C LYS A 51 -6.65 6.48 11.60
N LYS A 52 -7.81 5.97 11.21
CA LYS A 52 -9.00 5.92 12.08
C LYS A 52 -8.79 5.03 13.30
N GLN A 53 -7.86 4.07 13.24
CA GLN A 53 -7.42 3.25 14.37
C GLN A 53 -6.29 3.89 15.20
N GLY A 54 -5.97 5.16 14.95
CA GLY A 54 -4.96 5.91 15.69
C GLY A 54 -3.52 5.68 15.24
N LYS A 55 -3.30 5.00 14.09
CA LYS A 55 -1.95 4.85 13.52
C LYS A 55 -1.57 6.07 12.68
N SER A 56 -0.34 6.55 12.85
CA SER A 56 0.26 7.45 11.86
C SER A 56 0.67 6.66 10.62
N CYS A 57 0.36 7.20 9.45
CA CYS A 57 0.62 6.53 8.17
C CYS A 57 1.40 7.44 7.22
N MET A 58 2.15 6.84 6.31
CA MET A 58 2.74 7.50 5.16
C MET A 58 2.64 6.60 3.93
N LEU A 59 2.24 7.18 2.81
CA LEU A 59 2.22 6.52 1.51
C LEU A 59 3.58 6.71 0.81
N VAL A 60 4.01 5.73 0.02
CA VAL A 60 5.22 5.81 -0.78
C VAL A 60 4.90 5.51 -2.24
N ALA A 61 5.23 6.44 -3.13
CA ALA A 61 4.95 6.37 -4.56
C ALA A 61 6.00 5.53 -5.32
N GLY A 62 5.82 4.21 -5.36
CA GLY A 62 6.70 3.29 -6.09
C GLY A 62 6.28 2.97 -7.53
N ASP A 63 5.12 3.46 -7.99
CA ASP A 63 4.65 3.33 -9.39
C ASP A 63 5.21 4.48 -10.25
N VAL A 64 6.49 4.39 -10.60
CA VAL A 64 7.20 5.40 -11.42
C VAL A 64 7.00 5.23 -12.94
N TYR A 65 6.39 4.12 -13.36
CA TYR A 65 6.27 3.76 -14.77
C TYR A 65 4.93 4.18 -15.38
N ARG A 66 3.88 4.27 -14.56
CA ARG A 66 2.55 4.66 -15.04
C ARG A 66 2.42 6.19 -15.02
N PRO A 67 1.99 6.82 -16.14
CA PRO A 67 1.75 8.25 -16.20
C PRO A 67 0.80 8.74 -15.10
N ALA A 68 1.14 9.86 -14.47
CA ALA A 68 0.37 10.50 -13.40
C ALA A 68 0.08 9.63 -12.16
N ALA A 69 0.69 8.45 -12.01
CA ALA A 69 0.44 7.59 -10.86
C ALA A 69 0.92 8.21 -9.54
N ILE A 70 2.06 8.92 -9.58
CA ILE A 70 2.57 9.68 -8.44
C ILE A 70 1.57 10.79 -8.07
N ASP A 71 1.18 11.63 -9.04
CA ASP A 71 0.22 12.72 -8.81
C ASP A 71 -1.13 12.20 -8.29
N GLN A 72 -1.60 11.07 -8.84
CA GLN A 72 -2.81 10.39 -8.37
C GLN A 72 -2.68 10.01 -6.89
N LEU A 73 -1.56 9.41 -6.49
CA LEU A 73 -1.33 9.01 -5.10
C LEU A 73 -1.23 10.22 -4.18
N VAL A 74 -0.59 11.30 -4.63
CA VAL A 74 -0.50 12.58 -3.88
C VAL A 74 -1.89 13.16 -3.63
N ILE A 75 -2.72 13.28 -4.68
CA ILE A 75 -4.10 13.79 -4.56
C ILE A 75 -4.91 12.93 -3.58
N LEU A 76 -4.80 11.60 -3.68
CA LEU A 76 -5.49 10.70 -2.75
C LEU A 76 -4.98 10.84 -1.31
N GLY A 77 -3.66 10.97 -1.13
CA GLY A 77 -3.03 11.22 0.17
C GLY A 77 -3.53 12.50 0.82
N GLU A 78 -3.60 13.60 0.06
CA GLU A 78 -4.15 14.87 0.51
C GLU A 78 -5.63 14.74 0.96
N GLN A 79 -6.46 14.05 0.16
CA GLN A 79 -7.87 13.81 0.49
C GLN A 79 -8.05 13.08 1.82
N VAL A 80 -7.19 12.10 2.12
CA VAL A 80 -7.22 11.35 3.40
C VAL A 80 -6.35 11.98 4.49
N LYS A 81 -5.68 13.09 4.18
CA LYS A 81 -4.72 13.80 5.04
C LYS A 81 -3.62 12.86 5.54
N VAL A 82 -3.00 12.11 4.64
CA VAL A 82 -1.87 11.21 4.88
C VAL A 82 -0.71 11.67 4.00
N PRO A 83 0.50 11.89 4.55
CA PRO A 83 1.64 12.32 3.77
C PRO A 83 2.04 11.27 2.72
N VAL A 84 2.52 11.74 1.58
CA VAL A 84 3.04 10.91 0.49
C VAL A 84 4.52 11.23 0.29
N TYR A 85 5.36 10.20 0.31
CA TYR A 85 6.75 10.29 -0.11
C TYR A 85 6.85 9.97 -1.60
N ALA A 86 7.41 10.89 -2.36
CA ALA A 86 7.68 10.74 -3.79
C ALA A 86 9.06 11.32 -4.12
N ALA A 87 9.80 10.66 -5.00
CA ALA A 87 11.15 11.07 -5.39
C ALA A 87 11.30 11.23 -6.92
N GLY A 88 10.17 11.48 -7.60
CA GLY A 88 10.10 11.60 -9.06
C GLY A 88 10.13 10.25 -9.80
N THR A 89 10.31 10.31 -11.12
CA THR A 89 10.30 9.14 -12.02
C THR A 89 11.68 8.59 -12.36
N ASP A 90 12.74 9.36 -12.10
CA ASP A 90 14.11 9.01 -12.48
C ASP A 90 14.80 8.06 -11.48
N ILE A 91 14.17 7.85 -10.31
CA ILE A 91 14.70 7.02 -9.24
C ILE A 91 14.06 5.63 -9.29
N LYS A 92 14.87 4.60 -9.10
CA LYS A 92 14.40 3.21 -9.09
C LYS A 92 13.39 2.99 -7.94
N PRO A 93 12.28 2.27 -8.15
CA PRO A 93 11.25 2.04 -7.12
C PRO A 93 11.79 1.49 -5.78
N ALA A 94 12.79 0.60 -5.83
CA ALA A 94 13.41 0.05 -4.62
C ALA A 94 14.11 1.13 -3.77
N GLU A 95 14.74 2.10 -4.44
CA GLU A 95 15.41 3.22 -3.77
C GLU A 95 14.37 4.20 -3.20
N ILE A 96 13.27 4.45 -3.91
CA ILE A 96 12.15 5.25 -3.39
C ILE A 96 11.55 4.61 -2.13
N ALA A 97 11.33 3.30 -2.15
CA ALA A 97 10.82 2.56 -0.98
C ALA A 97 11.77 2.67 0.22
N LYS A 98 13.08 2.54 -0.02
CA LYS A 98 14.11 2.68 1.01
C LYS A 98 14.14 4.08 1.59
N GLN A 99 14.17 5.12 0.76
CA GLN A 99 14.20 6.51 1.20
C GLN A 99 12.90 6.90 1.93
N GLY A 100 11.76 6.42 1.46
CA GLY A 100 10.46 6.61 2.12
C GLY A 100 10.40 5.95 3.50
N LEU A 101 11.00 4.77 3.68
CA LEU A 101 11.12 4.13 4.99
C LEU A 101 12.02 4.91 5.94
N GLU A 102 13.14 5.45 5.47
CA GLU A 102 14.03 6.29 6.28
C GLU A 102 13.35 7.61 6.69
N GLU A 103 12.61 8.23 5.79
CA GLU A 103 11.77 9.39 6.09
C GLU A 103 10.71 9.06 7.15
N ALA A 104 10.10 7.88 7.07
CA ALA A 104 9.10 7.40 8.02
C ALA A 104 9.67 7.22 9.42
N LYS A 105 10.86 6.63 9.53
CA LYS A 105 11.58 6.50 10.79
C LYS A 105 11.88 7.86 11.42
N LYS A 106 12.38 8.82 10.63
CA LYS A 106 12.67 10.19 11.11
C LYS A 106 11.43 10.91 11.62
N LYS A 107 10.27 10.67 10.99
CA LYS A 107 8.99 11.27 11.35
C LYS A 107 8.19 10.48 12.39
N ASN A 108 8.75 9.40 12.94
CA ASN A 108 8.08 8.49 13.88
C ASN A 108 6.71 7.99 13.35
N ILE A 109 6.68 7.59 12.08
CA ILE A 109 5.48 7.03 11.44
C ILE A 109 5.32 5.55 11.81
N ASP A 110 4.10 5.14 12.18
CA ASP A 110 3.80 3.76 12.58
C ASP A 110 3.68 2.82 11.38
N VAL A 111 3.13 3.28 10.26
CA VAL A 111 2.85 2.44 9.08
C VAL A 111 3.28 3.13 7.79
N VAL A 112 4.05 2.39 6.98
CA VAL A 112 4.46 2.79 5.63
C VAL A 112 3.72 1.90 4.63
N ILE A 113 2.97 2.51 3.71
CA ILE A 113 2.25 1.79 2.66
C ILE A 113 2.87 2.14 1.32
N VAL A 114 3.41 1.15 0.62
CA VAL A 114 4.10 1.31 -0.65
C VAL A 114 3.17 0.92 -1.79
N ASP A 115 2.84 1.88 -2.65
CA ASP A 115 2.11 1.63 -3.91
C ASP A 115 3.10 1.25 -5.01
N THR A 116 2.93 0.08 -5.62
CA THR A 116 3.81 -0.36 -6.71
C THR A 116 3.09 -0.35 -8.05
N ALA A 117 3.87 -0.23 -9.13
CA ALA A 117 3.38 -0.52 -10.46
C ALA A 117 2.74 -1.92 -10.51
N GLY A 118 1.64 -2.07 -11.27
CA GLY A 118 1.10 -3.39 -11.53
C GLY A 118 1.97 -4.16 -12.51
N ARG A 119 2.09 -5.47 -12.31
CA ARG A 119 2.71 -6.37 -13.30
C ARG A 119 1.65 -7.31 -13.86
N LEU A 120 1.71 -7.61 -15.15
CA LEU A 120 0.91 -8.68 -15.76
C LEU A 120 1.47 -10.03 -15.30
N GLN A 121 0.60 -11.02 -15.07
CA GLN A 121 0.98 -12.40 -14.70
C GLN A 121 1.95 -13.06 -15.70
N VAL A 122 2.02 -12.56 -16.93
CA VAL A 122 2.86 -13.10 -18.01
C VAL A 122 4.29 -12.53 -17.99
N ILE A 123 4.54 -11.40 -17.31
CA ILE A 123 5.88 -10.81 -17.27
C ILE A 123 6.66 -11.44 -16.10
N LEU A 124 7.59 -12.33 -16.47
CA LEU A 124 8.50 -13.04 -15.55
C LEU A 124 9.10 -12.08 -14.50
N VAL A 125 9.08 -12.55 -13.26
CA VAL A 125 9.75 -11.92 -12.12
C VAL A 125 11.26 -12.04 -12.33
N TYR A 126 11.90 -10.98 -12.80
CA TYR A 126 13.29 -10.71 -12.45
C TYR A 126 13.27 -9.56 -11.45
N LEU A 127 13.54 -9.94 -10.19
CA LEU A 127 13.94 -9.06 -9.11
C LEU A 127 15.37 -8.58 -9.35
#